data_AF-A0A955RI20-F1
#
_entry.id   AF-A0A955RI20-F1
#
_cell.length_a   1.000
_cell.length_b   1.000
_cell.length_c   1.000
_cell.angle_alpha   90.00
_cell.angle_beta   90.00
_cell.angle_gamma   90.00
#
_symmetry.space_group_name_H-M   'P 1'
#
loop_
_entity.id
_entity.type
_entity.pdbx_description
1 polymer ?
#
loop_
_entity_poly.entity_id
_entity_poly.type
_entity_poly.pdbx_seq_one_letter_code
_entity_poly.pdbx_strand_id
1 'polypeptide(L)'
;MNEYLQFLIYDKNLSELIIYLVLTLPVVATIVSFARHVIGIQTLGIYSPIALTYAFFSLGIINGSVYADTVLGLKYGITLILVVFIASTIMHLITRLVRLHYIPKMAIVLTGVVVAILAIMSLSAHMDKSGFISVNVLALLLIILIAEQYINIYVNKNGKKAMKLGLMTVILAILSYLLISWDVFAKIVLNQPILVLIATIVINLIIGRLTTLRLTEIFRFWDLLTQEPSDEK
;
A
#
# COMPACT_ATOMS: atom_id res chain seq x y z
N MET A 1 -20.30 1.41 -20.42
CA MET A 1 -19.43 2.59 -20.25
C MET A 1 -20.33 3.82 -20.25
N ASN A 2 -20.19 4.74 -19.29
CA ASN A 2 -20.98 5.98 -19.24
C ASN A 2 -20.63 6.89 -20.44
N GLU A 3 -21.60 7.60 -21.03
CA GLU A 3 -21.40 8.53 -22.17
C GLU A 3 -20.32 9.58 -21.88
N TYR A 4 -20.23 10.07 -20.65
CA TYR A 4 -19.20 11.05 -20.26
C TYR A 4 -17.78 10.48 -20.30
N LEU A 5 -17.62 9.21 -19.92
CA LEU A 5 -16.33 8.53 -20.00
C LEU A 5 -16.00 8.13 -21.42
N GLN A 6 -16.99 7.81 -22.26
CA GLN A 6 -16.77 7.61 -23.69
C GLN A 6 -16.26 8.89 -24.36
N PHE A 7 -16.81 10.06 -24.04
CA PHE A 7 -16.28 11.33 -24.52
C PHE A 7 -14.82 11.53 -24.12
N LEU A 8 -14.46 11.30 -22.85
CA LEU A 8 -13.09 11.47 -22.38
C LEU A 8 -12.09 10.48 -23.02
N ILE A 9 -12.50 9.24 -23.26
CA ILE A 9 -11.62 8.22 -23.83
C ILE A 9 -11.48 8.42 -25.34
N TYR A 10 -12.59 8.59 -26.07
CA TYR A 10 -12.61 8.60 -27.52
C TYR A 10 -12.37 9.97 -28.15
N ASP A 11 -12.87 11.06 -27.54
CA ASP A 11 -12.71 12.42 -28.10
C ASP A 11 -11.45 13.12 -27.57
N LYS A 12 -10.99 12.76 -26.37
CA LYS A 12 -9.79 13.35 -25.73
C LYS A 12 -8.58 12.41 -25.66
N ASN A 13 -8.68 11.19 -26.21
CA ASN A 13 -7.60 10.18 -26.22
C ASN A 13 -7.00 9.93 -24.82
N LEU A 14 -7.80 10.01 -23.76
CA LEU A 14 -7.32 9.68 -22.43
C LEU A 14 -7.23 8.16 -22.27
N SER A 15 -6.12 7.70 -21.69
CA SER A 15 -5.94 6.29 -21.37
C SER A 15 -6.97 5.85 -20.33
N GLU A 16 -7.75 4.81 -20.64
CA GLU A 16 -8.73 4.21 -19.73
C GLU A 16 -8.10 3.83 -18.38
N LEU A 17 -6.84 3.38 -18.41
CA LEU A 17 -6.05 3.06 -17.22
C LEU A 17 -5.89 4.28 -16.29
N ILE A 18 -5.60 5.46 -16.83
CA ILE A 18 -5.42 6.68 -16.02
C ILE A 18 -6.74 7.02 -15.32
N ILE A 19 -7.85 6.96 -16.05
CA ILE A 19 -9.18 7.25 -15.49
C ILE A 19 -9.51 6.24 -14.39
N TYR A 20 -9.24 4.96 -14.61
CA TYR A 20 -9.47 3.92 -13.62
C TYR A 20 -8.65 4.14 -12.33
N LEU A 21 -7.35 4.43 -12.46
CA LEU A 21 -6.47 4.66 -11.32
C LEU A 21 -6.90 5.88 -10.49
N VAL A 22 -7.30 6.97 -11.16
CA VAL A 22 -7.77 8.19 -10.49
C VAL A 22 -9.09 7.95 -9.76
N LEU A 23 -10.04 7.23 -10.37
CA LEU A 23 -11.34 6.93 -9.77
C LEU A 23 -11.25 5.94 -8.60
N THR A 24 -10.28 5.03 -8.62
CA THR A 24 -10.09 4.05 -7.54
C THR A 24 -9.37 4.64 -6.32
N LEU A 25 -8.69 5.79 -6.45
CA LEU A 25 -7.90 6.38 -5.36
C LEU A 25 -8.75 6.72 -4.14
N PRO A 26 -9.90 7.40 -4.26
CA PRO A 26 -10.81 7.59 -3.14
C PRO A 26 -11.31 6.28 -2.54
N VAL A 27 -11.50 5.23 -3.36
CA VAL A 27 -11.96 3.92 -2.87
C VAL A 27 -10.89 3.26 -2.01
N VAL A 28 -9.64 3.19 -2.49
CA VAL A 28 -8.52 2.64 -1.73
C VAL A 28 -8.30 3.44 -0.45
N ALA A 29 -8.39 4.76 -0.50
CA ALA A 29 -8.32 5.62 0.69
C ALA A 29 -9.43 5.30 1.70
N THR A 30 -10.65 5.01 1.23
CA THR A 30 -11.79 4.62 2.08
C THR A 30 -11.53 3.29 2.78
N ILE A 31 -10.99 2.29 2.07
CA ILE A 31 -10.63 0.99 2.65
C ILE A 31 -9.56 1.18 3.75
N VAL A 32 -8.54 1.98 3.46
CA VAL A 32 -7.48 2.28 4.41
C VAL A 32 -8.02 3.04 5.63
N SER A 33 -8.91 4.00 5.42
CA SER A 33 -9.59 4.73 6.49
C SER A 33 -10.42 3.81 7.37
N PHE A 34 -11.20 2.92 6.76
CA PHE A 34 -12.01 1.92 7.46
C PHE A 34 -11.13 0.99 8.32
N ALA A 35 -10.08 0.44 7.74
CA ALA A 35 -9.13 -0.42 8.45
C ALA A 35 -8.48 0.30 9.65
N ARG A 36 -8.19 1.59 9.51
CA ARG A 36 -7.57 2.40 10.57
C ARG A 36 -8.53 2.77 11.70
N HIS A 37 -9.73 3.22 11.37
CA HIS A 37 -10.66 3.78 12.36
C HIS A 37 -11.57 2.72 12.95
N VAL A 38 -12.08 1.80 12.13
CA VAL A 38 -13.02 0.78 12.57
C VAL A 38 -12.27 -0.41 13.16
N ILE A 39 -11.30 -0.96 12.41
CA ILE A 39 -10.54 -2.14 12.87
C ILE A 39 -9.45 -1.73 13.87
N GLY A 40 -8.79 -0.59 13.65
CA GLY A 40 -7.64 -0.15 14.45
C GLY A 40 -6.30 -0.63 13.93
N ILE A 41 -6.21 -0.98 12.64
CA ILE A 41 -4.95 -1.39 12.00
C ILE A 41 -4.02 -0.18 11.90
N GLN A 42 -2.82 -0.33 12.47
CA GLN A 42 -1.75 0.66 12.37
C GLN A 42 -0.79 0.26 11.25
N THR A 43 -0.54 1.17 10.32
CA THR A 43 0.39 1.02 9.19
C THR A 43 1.58 2.00 9.33
N LEU A 44 2.56 1.91 8.43
CA LEU A 44 3.72 2.83 8.40
C LEU A 44 3.29 4.30 8.22
N GLY A 45 2.23 4.52 7.44
CA GLY A 45 1.59 5.82 7.21
C GLY A 45 0.22 5.62 6.57
N ILE A 46 -0.55 6.69 6.41
CA ILE A 46 -1.84 6.63 5.68
C ILE A 46 -1.58 6.40 4.19
N TYR A 47 -0.56 7.06 3.64
CA TYR A 47 -0.17 6.96 2.24
C TYR A 47 0.53 5.64 1.88
N SER A 48 1.26 5.01 2.81
CA SER A 48 2.04 3.81 2.52
C SER A 48 1.22 2.63 1.96
N PRO A 49 0.08 2.22 2.55
CA PRO A 49 -0.73 1.12 1.99
C PRO A 49 -1.35 1.50 0.64
N ILE A 50 -1.72 2.78 0.44
CA ILE A 50 -2.26 3.27 -0.83
C ILE A 50 -1.19 3.20 -1.92
N ALA A 51 -0.01 3.75 -1.66
CA ALA A 51 1.14 3.70 -2.57
C ALA A 51 1.51 2.26 -2.93
N LEU A 52 1.53 1.35 -1.94
CA LEU A 52 1.86 -0.05 -2.16
C LEU A 52 0.80 -0.77 -3.00
N THR A 53 -0.49 -0.45 -2.80
CA THR A 53 -1.59 -0.96 -3.61
C THR A 53 -1.38 -0.63 -5.09
N TYR A 54 -1.04 0.63 -5.37
CA TYR A 54 -0.78 1.08 -6.75
C TYR A 54 0.52 0.54 -7.32
N ALA A 55 1.55 0.32 -6.50
CA ALA A 55 2.75 -0.36 -6.93
C ALA A 55 2.44 -1.81 -7.34
N PHE A 56 1.67 -2.55 -6.55
CA PHE A 56 1.25 -3.92 -6.88
C PHE A 56 0.39 -3.96 -8.14
N PHE A 57 -0.55 -3.01 -8.25
CA PHE A 57 -1.36 -2.87 -9.45
C PHE A 57 -0.53 -2.62 -10.68
N SER A 58 0.37 -1.64 -10.62
CA SER A 58 1.24 -1.34 -11.76
C SER A 58 2.22 -2.46 -12.12
N LEU A 59 2.58 -3.35 -11.18
CA LEU A 59 3.40 -4.53 -11.45
C LEU A 59 2.59 -5.68 -12.06
N GLY A 60 1.28 -5.71 -11.83
CA GLY A 60 0.37 -6.71 -12.41
C GLY A 60 -0.14 -6.35 -13.79
N ILE A 61 -0.06 -5.09 -14.22
CA ILE A 61 -0.51 -4.67 -15.54
C ILE A 61 0.36 -5.30 -16.63
N ILE A 62 -0.30 -5.97 -17.57
CA ILE A 62 0.32 -6.46 -18.81
C ILE A 62 -0.20 -5.57 -19.97
N ASN A 63 0.72 -5.09 -20.82
CA ASN A 63 0.42 -4.33 -22.05
C ASN A 63 -0.45 -3.06 -21.85
N GLY A 64 -0.38 -2.40 -20.69
CA GLY A 64 -1.13 -1.17 -20.42
C GLY A 64 -2.64 -1.36 -20.25
N SER A 65 -3.10 -2.60 -20.09
CA SER A 65 -4.51 -2.91 -19.84
C SER A 65 -4.98 -2.46 -18.46
N VAL A 66 -6.29 -2.24 -18.31
CA VAL A 66 -6.92 -1.94 -17.02
C VAL A 66 -6.95 -3.16 -16.10
N TYR A 67 -6.87 -4.36 -16.67
CA TYR A 67 -6.92 -5.62 -15.93
C TYR A 67 -5.52 -6.03 -15.51
N ALA A 68 -5.21 -5.86 -14.22
CA ALA A 68 -3.96 -6.34 -13.65
C ALA A 68 -4.02 -7.85 -13.39
N ASP A 69 -2.99 -8.57 -13.81
CA ASP A 69 -2.80 -9.95 -13.40
C ASP A 69 -2.51 -10.00 -11.90
N THR A 70 -3.49 -10.52 -11.17
CA THR A 70 -3.45 -10.60 -9.71
C THR A 70 -2.23 -11.38 -9.22
N VAL A 71 -1.88 -12.47 -9.90
CA VAL A 71 -0.78 -13.36 -9.51
C VAL A 71 0.57 -12.69 -9.75
N LEU A 72 0.75 -12.04 -10.91
CA LEU A 72 1.99 -11.34 -11.23
C LEU A 72 2.23 -10.15 -10.30
N GLY A 73 1.21 -9.30 -10.10
CA GLY A 73 1.32 -8.13 -9.24
C GLY A 73 1.69 -8.49 -7.80
N LEU A 74 1.08 -9.55 -7.25
CA LEU A 74 1.45 -10.06 -5.93
C LEU A 74 2.86 -10.65 -5.90
N LYS A 75 3.22 -11.48 -6.88
CA LYS A 75 4.53 -12.12 -6.93
C LYS A 75 5.66 -11.10 -6.98
N TYR A 76 5.59 -10.13 -7.89
CA TYR A 76 6.62 -9.10 -8.03
C TYR A 76 6.56 -8.10 -6.88
N GLY A 77 5.36 -7.66 -6.50
CA GLY A 77 5.16 -6.71 -5.42
C GLY A 77 5.68 -7.21 -4.06
N ILE A 78 5.30 -8.43 -3.67
CA ILE A 78 5.76 -9.04 -2.41
C ILE A 78 7.27 -9.30 -2.43
N THR A 79 7.81 -9.73 -3.58
CA THR A 79 9.26 -9.95 -3.71
C THR A 79 10.01 -8.62 -3.52
N LEU A 80 9.60 -7.56 -4.21
CA LEU A 80 10.27 -6.25 -4.12
C LEU A 80 10.16 -5.65 -2.71
N ILE A 81 8.98 -5.67 -2.08
CA ILE A 81 8.84 -5.08 -0.73
C ILE A 81 9.67 -5.85 0.31
N LEU A 82 9.75 -7.18 0.19
CA LEU A 82 10.56 -8.01 1.08
C LEU A 82 12.04 -7.68 0.93
N VAL A 83 12.52 -7.58 -0.31
CA VAL A 83 13.89 -7.18 -0.62
C VAL A 83 14.18 -5.80 -0.04
N VAL A 84 13.28 -4.85 -0.23
CA VAL A 84 13.45 -3.49 0.26
C VAL A 84 13.49 -3.44 1.78
N PHE A 85 12.64 -4.19 2.49
CA PHE A 85 12.67 -4.25 3.96
C PHE A 85 13.96 -4.90 4.48
N ILE A 86 14.42 -5.98 3.85
CA ILE A 86 15.67 -6.66 4.20
C ILE A 86 16.86 -5.73 3.93
N ALA A 87 16.96 -5.16 2.73
CA ALA A 87 18.04 -4.26 2.34
C ALA A 87 18.09 -3.01 3.24
N SER A 88 16.94 -2.40 3.53
CA SER A 88 16.85 -1.26 4.45
C SER A 88 17.38 -1.62 5.84
N THR A 89 17.00 -2.80 6.33
CA THR A 89 17.42 -3.28 7.65
C THR A 89 18.93 -3.57 7.68
N ILE A 90 19.47 -4.27 6.67
CA ILE A 90 20.91 -4.56 6.53
C ILE A 90 21.72 -3.27 6.42
N MET A 91 21.31 -2.34 5.55
CA MET A 91 22.04 -1.09 5.37
C MET A 91 22.00 -0.21 6.62
N HIS A 92 20.89 -0.26 7.37
CA HIS A 92 20.83 0.36 8.69
C HIS A 92 21.79 -0.28 9.70
N LEU A 93 21.88 -1.61 9.72
CA LEU A 93 22.80 -2.36 10.57
C LEU A 93 24.27 -2.03 10.27
N ILE A 94 24.60 -1.75 9.00
CA ILE A 94 25.94 -1.32 8.59
C ILE A 94 26.19 0.14 9.00
N THR A 95 25.26 1.04 8.67
CA THR A 95 25.43 2.47 8.94
C THR A 95 25.38 2.83 10.43
N ARG A 96 24.82 1.97 11.29
CA ARG A 96 24.88 2.19 12.75
C ARG A 96 26.30 2.10 13.33
N LEU A 97 27.23 1.47 12.60
CA LEU A 97 28.63 1.36 13.02
C LEU A 97 29.37 2.71 12.91
N VAL A 98 28.84 3.64 12.12
CA VAL A 98 29.44 4.95 11.86
C VAL A 98 28.60 6.03 12.55
N ARG A 99 29.25 6.97 13.24
CA ARG A 99 28.57 8.13 13.86
C ARG A 99 28.23 9.15 12.78
N LEU A 100 27.01 9.05 12.24
CA LEU A 100 26.49 9.94 11.20
C LEU A 100 25.27 10.70 11.70
N HIS A 101 25.06 11.90 11.17
CA HIS A 101 23.81 12.63 11.32
C HIS A 101 22.66 11.84 10.69
N TYR A 102 21.44 12.04 11.22
CA TYR A 102 20.25 11.31 10.80
C TYR A 102 19.97 11.41 9.28
N ILE A 103 20.00 12.63 8.72
CA ILE A 103 19.64 12.86 7.31
C ILE A 103 20.63 12.17 6.35
N PRO A 104 21.97 12.35 6.48
CA PRO A 104 22.94 11.59 5.68
C PRO A 104 22.84 10.07 5.86
N LYS A 105 22.54 9.61 7.08
CA LYS A 105 22.38 8.18 7.37
C LYS A 105 21.20 7.60 6.57
N MET A 106 20.07 8.29 6.53
CA MET A 106 18.91 7.84 5.75
C MET A 106 19.20 7.81 4.25
N ALA A 107 19.93 8.81 3.72
CA ALA A 107 20.35 8.82 2.33
C ALA A 107 21.21 7.59 1.98
N ILE A 108 22.18 7.23 2.82
CA ILE A 108 23.02 6.03 2.62
C ILE A 108 22.19 4.74 2.66
N VAL A 109 21.21 4.66 3.59
CA VAL A 109 20.31 3.51 3.64
C VAL A 109 19.50 3.39 2.34
N LEU A 110 18.93 4.49 1.85
CA LEU A 110 18.19 4.50 0.59
C LEU A 110 19.07 4.14 -0.61
N THR A 111 20.32 4.61 -0.66
CA THR A 111 21.28 4.19 -1.70
C THR A 111 21.47 2.67 -1.67
N GLY A 112 21.64 2.07 -0.50
CA GLY A 112 21.76 0.61 -0.37
C GLY A 112 20.50 -0.14 -0.84
N VAL A 113 19.31 0.42 -0.60
CA VAL A 113 18.03 -0.12 -1.10
C VAL A 113 17.99 -0.09 -2.63
N VAL A 114 18.38 1.04 -3.24
CA VAL A 114 18.43 1.16 -4.71
C VAL A 114 19.41 0.15 -5.30
N VAL A 115 20.59 -0.01 -4.71
CA VAL A 115 21.57 -1.03 -5.13
C VAL A 115 20.99 -2.44 -5.05
N ALA A 116 20.25 -2.77 -3.98
CA ALA A 116 19.62 -4.07 -3.84
C ALA A 116 18.53 -4.32 -4.91
N ILE A 117 17.74 -3.30 -5.24
CA ILE A 117 16.75 -3.38 -6.33
C ILE A 117 17.46 -3.61 -7.67
N LEU A 118 18.50 -2.84 -7.98
CA LEU A 118 19.28 -3.00 -9.21
C LEU A 118 19.93 -4.39 -9.30
N ALA A 119 20.46 -4.91 -8.20
CA ALA A 119 21.04 -6.25 -8.15
C ALA A 119 20.00 -7.33 -8.50
N ILE A 120 18.77 -7.22 -8.00
CA ILE A 120 17.70 -8.18 -8.31
C ILE A 120 17.19 -8.02 -9.74
N MET A 121 17.10 -6.79 -10.25
CA MET A 121 16.74 -6.56 -11.65
C MET A 121 17.79 -7.17 -12.59
N SER A 122 19.08 -6.96 -12.29
CA SER A 122 20.19 -7.55 -13.05
C SER A 122 20.16 -9.09 -12.97
N LEU A 123 19.99 -9.66 -11.78
CA LEU A 123 19.88 -11.11 -11.61
C LEU A 123 18.69 -11.68 -12.38
N SER A 124 17.55 -11.00 -12.36
CA SER A 124 16.35 -11.42 -13.08
C SER A 124 16.53 -11.35 -14.59
N ALA A 125 17.28 -10.35 -15.08
CA ALA A 125 17.63 -10.23 -16.49
C ALA A 125 18.51 -11.40 -16.98
N HIS A 126 19.44 -11.88 -16.15
CA HIS A 126 20.27 -13.06 -16.48
C HIS A 126 19.51 -14.39 -16.47
N MET A 127 18.40 -14.48 -15.74
CA MET A 127 17.59 -15.71 -15.63
C MET A 127 16.47 -15.81 -16.68
N ASP A 128 16.47 -14.94 -17.71
CA ASP A 128 15.38 -14.78 -18.68
C ASP A 128 13.98 -14.61 -18.06
N LYS A 129 13.93 -14.18 -16.79
CA LYS A 129 12.69 -13.85 -16.10
C LYS A 129 12.29 -12.43 -16.49
N SER A 130 11.73 -12.30 -17.68
CA SER A 130 11.35 -11.02 -18.31
C SER A 130 10.42 -10.13 -17.47
N GLY A 131 9.67 -10.70 -16.52
CA GLY A 131 8.70 -9.91 -15.76
C GLY A 131 9.30 -8.89 -14.77
N PHE A 132 10.60 -8.94 -14.45
CA PHE A 132 11.28 -7.83 -13.75
C PHE A 132 11.84 -6.76 -14.71
N ILE A 133 12.00 -7.09 -15.99
CA ILE A 133 12.57 -6.20 -17.02
C ILE A 133 11.53 -5.19 -17.49
N SER A 134 10.25 -5.55 -17.46
CA SER A 134 9.10 -4.69 -17.80
C SER A 134 8.48 -3.98 -16.57
N VAL A 135 9.24 -3.77 -15.50
CA VAL A 135 8.73 -3.13 -14.29
C VAL A 135 8.54 -1.63 -14.53
N ASN A 136 7.35 -1.12 -14.22
CA ASN A 136 7.07 0.30 -14.27
C ASN A 136 7.93 1.06 -13.23
N VAL A 137 8.66 2.08 -13.70
CA VAL A 137 9.47 2.99 -12.86
C VAL A 137 8.65 3.58 -11.71
N LEU A 138 7.37 3.91 -11.95
CA LEU A 138 6.49 4.47 -10.92
C LEU A 138 6.27 3.48 -9.76
N ALA A 139 6.10 2.18 -10.05
CA ALA A 139 5.94 1.17 -9.02
C ALA A 139 7.19 1.04 -8.15
N LEU A 140 8.38 1.11 -8.76
CA LEU A 140 9.65 1.10 -8.05
C LEU A 140 9.80 2.32 -7.13
N LEU A 141 9.49 3.51 -7.63
CA LEU A 141 9.54 4.75 -6.84
C LEU A 141 8.60 4.69 -5.62
N LEU A 142 7.38 4.17 -5.79
CA LEU A 142 6.43 4.01 -4.69
C LEU A 142 6.98 3.03 -3.63
N ILE A 143 7.59 1.92 -4.05
CA ILE A 143 8.19 0.93 -3.13
C ILE A 143 9.41 1.54 -2.40
N ILE A 144 10.24 2.32 -3.09
CA ILE A 144 11.39 3.01 -2.47
C ILE A 144 10.91 4.03 -1.43
N LEU A 145 9.83 4.77 -1.70
CA LEU A 145 9.25 5.72 -0.75
C LEU A 145 8.71 5.01 0.51
N ILE A 146 8.23 3.77 0.36
CA ILE A 146 7.82 2.95 1.51
C ILE A 146 9.05 2.51 2.33
N ALA A 147 10.18 2.24 1.67
CA ALA A 147 11.46 1.97 2.34
C ALA A 147 11.84 3.10 3.29
N GLU A 148 11.71 4.35 2.82
CA GLU A 148 12.01 5.55 3.61
C GLU A 148 11.16 5.62 4.89
N GLN A 149 9.85 5.38 4.77
CA GLN A 149 8.95 5.37 5.93
C GLN A 149 9.25 4.21 6.88
N TYR A 150 9.57 3.04 6.33
CA TYR A 150 9.96 1.87 7.12
C TYR A 150 11.21 2.15 7.94
N ILE A 151 12.27 2.68 7.31
CA ILE A 151 13.52 2.97 8.01
C ILE A 151 13.34 4.08 9.05
N ASN A 152 12.56 5.12 8.76
CA ASN A 152 12.25 6.19 9.71
C ASN A 152 11.67 5.62 11.01
N ILE A 153 10.68 4.72 10.91
CA ILE A 153 10.06 4.07 12.07
C ILE A 153 11.04 3.10 12.75
N TYR A 154 11.85 2.39 11.96
CA TYR A 154 12.84 1.46 12.48
C TYR A 154 13.86 2.18 13.38
N VAL A 155 14.34 3.33 12.94
CA VAL A 155 15.34 4.16 13.66
C VAL A 155 14.73 4.90 14.84
N ASN A 156 13.59 5.57 14.64
CA ASN A 156 13.03 6.48 15.64
C ASN A 156 12.20 5.79 16.72
N LYS A 157 11.76 4.55 16.49
CA LYS A 157 10.95 3.80 17.45
C LYS A 157 11.63 2.50 17.83
N ASN A 158 11.38 1.44 17.08
CA ASN A 158 11.96 0.12 17.33
C ASN A 158 11.79 -0.76 16.09
N GLY A 159 12.75 -1.64 15.83
CA GLY A 159 12.70 -2.56 14.69
C GLY A 159 11.49 -3.51 14.72
N LYS A 160 11.11 -4.01 15.91
CA LYS A 160 9.89 -4.84 16.06
C LYS A 160 8.62 -4.08 15.68
N LYS A 161 8.55 -2.79 16.03
CA LYS A 161 7.40 -1.94 15.70
C LYS A 161 7.37 -1.63 14.19
N ALA A 162 8.52 -1.34 13.59
CA ALA A 162 8.64 -1.14 12.14
C ALA A 162 8.19 -2.39 11.36
N MET A 163 8.65 -3.58 11.76
CA MET A 163 8.25 -4.83 11.12
C MET A 163 6.73 -5.07 11.25
N LYS A 164 6.15 -4.89 12.45
CA LYS A 164 4.71 -5.03 12.65
C LYS A 164 3.90 -4.07 11.78
N LEU A 165 4.28 -2.78 11.74
CA LEU A 165 3.61 -1.77 10.93
C LEU A 165 3.81 -2.01 9.42
N GLY A 166 4.99 -2.48 9.02
CA GLY A 166 5.31 -2.88 7.64
C GLY A 166 4.43 -4.04 7.18
N LEU A 167 4.33 -5.11 7.97
CA LEU A 167 3.46 -6.25 7.68
C LEU A 167 1.98 -5.83 7.56
N MET A 168 1.48 -5.01 8.49
CA MET A 168 0.11 -4.48 8.41
C MET A 168 -0.11 -3.62 7.16
N THR A 169 0.91 -2.86 6.73
CA THR A 169 0.87 -2.08 5.49
C THR A 169 0.78 -2.98 4.27
N VAL A 170 1.58 -4.05 4.21
CA VAL A 170 1.55 -5.03 3.13
C VAL A 170 0.20 -5.74 3.08
N ILE A 171 -0.32 -6.22 4.22
CA ILE A 171 -1.63 -6.89 4.28
C ILE A 171 -2.74 -5.98 3.75
N LEU A 172 -2.78 -4.72 4.21
CA LEU A 172 -3.82 -3.78 3.78
C LEU A 172 -3.69 -3.42 2.29
N ALA A 173 -2.46 -3.34 1.78
CA ALA A 173 -2.21 -3.13 0.37
C ALA A 173 -2.62 -4.33 -0.48
N ILE A 174 -2.39 -5.56 -0.02
CA ILE A 174 -2.85 -6.79 -0.68
C ILE A 174 -4.38 -6.80 -0.77
N LEU A 175 -5.07 -6.55 0.34
CA LEU A 175 -6.54 -6.53 0.36
C LEU A 175 -7.12 -5.48 -0.60
N SER A 176 -6.54 -4.28 -0.59
CA SER A 176 -6.96 -3.20 -1.49
C SER A 176 -6.65 -3.53 -2.95
N TYR A 177 -5.48 -4.13 -3.21
CA TYR A 177 -5.06 -4.58 -4.54
C TYR A 177 -6.01 -5.64 -5.10
N LEU A 178 -6.37 -6.65 -4.30
CA LEU A 178 -7.32 -7.69 -4.71
C LEU A 178 -8.67 -7.11 -5.10
N LEU A 179 -9.14 -6.08 -4.40
CA LEU A 179 -10.41 -5.42 -4.74
C LEU A 179 -10.31 -4.68 -6.08
N ILE A 180 -9.27 -3.87 -6.29
CA ILE A 180 -9.13 -3.08 -7.53
C ILE A 180 -8.72 -3.92 -8.74
N SER A 181 -8.17 -5.11 -8.53
CA SER A 181 -7.86 -6.05 -9.61
C SER A 181 -9.06 -6.93 -9.99
N TRP A 182 -10.19 -6.79 -9.29
CA TRP A 182 -11.38 -7.58 -9.59
C TRP A 182 -12.15 -6.99 -10.78
N ASP A 183 -12.30 -7.75 -11.86
CA ASP A 183 -12.95 -7.31 -13.11
C ASP A 183 -14.34 -6.70 -12.92
N VAL A 184 -15.14 -7.29 -12.01
CA VAL A 184 -16.50 -6.80 -11.72
C VAL A 184 -16.43 -5.41 -11.09
N PHE A 185 -15.50 -5.21 -10.16
CA PHE A 185 -15.27 -3.93 -9.53
C PHE A 185 -14.81 -2.88 -10.55
N ALA A 186 -13.86 -3.24 -11.43
CA ALA A 186 -13.39 -2.37 -12.50
C ALA A 186 -14.54 -1.89 -13.41
N LYS A 187 -15.42 -2.80 -13.82
CA LYS A 187 -16.62 -2.48 -14.61
C LYS A 187 -17.59 -1.56 -13.87
N ILE A 188 -17.82 -1.76 -12.58
CA ILE A 188 -18.69 -0.88 -11.78
C ILE A 188 -18.13 0.54 -11.74
N VAL A 189 -16.82 0.68 -11.45
CA VAL A 189 -16.15 1.98 -11.37
C VAL A 189 -16.22 2.74 -12.69
N LEU A 190 -15.97 2.06 -13.81
CA LEU A 190 -15.99 2.67 -15.15
C LEU A 190 -17.41 2.89 -15.70
N ASN A 191 -18.41 2.16 -15.22
CA ASN A 191 -19.80 2.39 -15.65
C ASN A 191 -20.49 3.48 -14.84
N GLN A 192 -20.19 3.60 -13.54
CA GLN A 192 -20.89 4.52 -12.63
C GLN A 192 -19.90 5.31 -11.75
N PRO A 193 -19.02 6.15 -12.34
CA PRO A 193 -17.96 6.84 -11.61
C PRO A 193 -18.51 7.82 -10.55
N ILE A 194 -19.59 8.54 -10.88
CA ILE A 194 -20.19 9.52 -9.96
C ILE A 194 -20.78 8.86 -8.72
N LEU A 195 -21.40 7.69 -8.88
CA LEU A 195 -21.99 6.93 -7.79
C LEU A 195 -20.88 6.43 -6.84
N VAL A 196 -19.78 5.93 -7.41
CA VAL A 196 -18.61 5.48 -6.63
C VAL A 196 -18.02 6.64 -5.82
N LEU A 197 -17.83 7.82 -6.44
CA LEU A 197 -17.33 9.00 -5.73
C LEU A 197 -18.25 9.43 -4.59
N ILE A 198 -19.56 9.56 -4.85
CA ILE A 198 -20.54 9.89 -3.82
C ILE A 198 -20.51 8.85 -2.69
N ALA A 199 -20.50 7.56 -3.04
CA ALA A 199 -20.43 6.48 -2.06
C ALA A 199 -19.19 6.59 -1.17
N THR A 200 -18.01 6.83 -1.74
CA THR A 200 -16.77 7.00 -0.94
C THR A 200 -16.84 8.21 0.00
N ILE A 201 -17.46 9.32 -0.42
CA ILE A 201 -17.65 10.49 0.45
C ILE A 201 -18.57 10.15 1.62
N VAL A 202 -19.73 9.55 1.33
CA VAL A 202 -20.72 9.18 2.37
C VAL A 202 -20.11 8.19 3.36
N ILE A 203 -19.42 7.16 2.87
CA ILE A 203 -18.76 6.16 3.72
C ILE A 203 -17.69 6.82 4.59
N ASN A 204 -16.82 7.68 4.04
CA ASN A 204 -15.81 8.37 4.83
C ASN A 204 -16.41 9.34 5.87
N LEU A 205 -17.52 10.00 5.55
CA LEU A 205 -18.23 10.85 6.52
C LEU A 205 -18.78 10.03 7.69
N ILE A 206 -19.33 8.84 7.41
CA ILE A 206 -19.78 7.91 8.45
C ILE A 206 -18.58 7.48 9.30
N ILE A 207 -17.50 6.97 8.67
CA ILE A 207 -16.29 6.52 9.36
C ILE A 207 -15.69 7.63 10.23
N GLY A 208 -15.63 8.87 9.72
CA GLY A 208 -15.07 10.01 10.46
C GLY A 208 -15.89 10.43 11.67
N ARG A 209 -17.19 10.09 11.72
CA ARG A 209 -18.06 10.35 12.87
C ARG A 209 -18.11 9.20 13.87
N LEU A 210 -17.67 7.99 13.49
CA LEU A 210 -17.61 6.84 14.39
C LEU A 210 -16.60 7.11 15.51
N THR A 211 -17.13 7.51 16.68
CA THR A 211 -16.41 7.64 17.96
C THR A 211 -16.42 6.32 18.75
N THR A 212 -16.51 5.20 18.04
CA THR A 212 -16.58 3.88 18.65
C THR A 212 -15.20 3.41 19.10
N LEU A 213 -15.14 2.66 20.21
CA LEU A 213 -13.97 1.88 20.59
C LEU A 213 -13.52 1.04 19.37
N ARG A 214 -12.23 1.08 19.04
CA ARG A 214 -11.71 0.31 17.90
C ARG A 214 -12.00 -1.18 18.14
N LEU A 215 -12.31 -1.96 17.09
CA LEU A 215 -12.55 -3.41 17.25
C LEU A 215 -11.40 -4.09 18.01
N THR A 216 -10.16 -3.69 17.73
CA THR A 216 -8.97 -4.15 18.46
C THR A 216 -8.93 -3.78 19.94
N GLU A 217 -9.55 -2.68 20.35
CA GLU A 217 -9.68 -2.27 21.75
C GLU A 217 -10.77 -3.08 22.46
N ILE A 218 -11.88 -3.39 21.77
CA ILE A 218 -12.94 -4.26 22.29
C ILE A 218 -12.36 -5.64 22.65
N PHE A 219 -11.55 -6.24 21.76
CA PHE A 219 -10.88 -7.50 22.07
C PHE A 219 -9.86 -7.40 23.21
N ARG A 220 -9.16 -6.27 23.36
CA ARG A 220 -8.17 -6.07 24.43
C ARG A 220 -8.81 -5.84 25.80
N PHE A 221 -9.97 -5.20 25.84
CA PHE A 221 -10.66 -4.85 27.08
C PHE A 221 -11.85 -5.77 27.39
N TRP A 222 -11.98 -6.86 26.64
CA TRP A 222 -13.01 -7.85 26.86
C TRP A 222 -13.04 -8.34 28.31
N ASP A 223 -11.85 -8.60 28.87
CA ASP A 223 -11.71 -9.10 30.24
C ASP A 223 -12.13 -8.06 31.30
N LEU A 224 -11.95 -6.77 31.03
CA LEU A 224 -12.38 -5.69 31.94
C LEU A 224 -13.87 -5.37 31.82
N LEU A 225 -14.46 -5.59 30.64
CA LEU A 225 -15.90 -5.40 30.40
C LEU A 225 -16.74 -6.56 30.93
N THR A 226 -16.13 -7.73 31.13
CA THR A 226 -16.79 -8.94 31.63
C THR A 226 -16.71 -9.06 33.16
N GLN A 227 -15.87 -8.27 33.83
CA GLN A 227 -15.90 -8.14 35.28
C GLN A 227 -17.05 -7.22 35.68
N GLU A 228 -18.17 -7.80 36.13
CA GLU A 228 -19.20 -7.07 36.87
C GLU A 228 -18.56 -6.33 38.05
N PRO A 229 -19.04 -5.12 38.40
CA PRO A 229 -18.54 -4.41 39.56
C PRO A 229 -18.77 -5.30 40.77
N SER A 230 -17.70 -5.82 41.35
CA SER A 230 -17.76 -6.49 42.64
C SER A 230 -18.31 -5.46 43.63
N ASP A 231 -19.55 -5.65 44.06
CA ASP A 231 -20.17 -4.91 45.16
C ASP A 231 -19.18 -4.88 46.33
N GLU A 232 -18.59 -3.71 46.56
CA GLU A 232 -17.87 -3.39 47.79
C GLU A 232 -18.91 -3.41 48.93
N LYS A 233 -18.81 -4.41 49.81
CA LYS A 233 -19.42 -4.43 51.14
C LYS A 233 -18.34 -4.31 52.20
#